data_AF-K4L187-F1
#
_entry.id   AF-K4L187-F1
#
_cell.length_a   1.000
_cell.length_b   1.000
_cell.length_c   1.000
_cell.angle_alpha   90.00
_cell.angle_beta   90.00
_cell.angle_gamma   90.00
#
_symmetry.space_group_name_H-M   'P 1'
#
loop_
_entity.id
_entity.type
_entity.pdbx_description
1 polymer ?
#
loop_
_entity_poly.entity_id
_entity_poly.type
_entity_poly.pdbx_seq_one_letter_code
_entity_poly.pdbx_strand_id
1 'polypeptide(L)' 'MLKESGRSSEDIAKVLGISGSSVSTMLARAKTKGYQIIGIIQDHELGLNYPLEDDEENEK' A
#
# COMPACT_ATOMS: atom_id res chain seq x y z
N MET A 1 0.28 1.96 0.91
CA MET A 1 0.03 1.46 -0.44
C MET A 1 -0.35 2.65 -1.31
N LEU A 2 -0.16 2.61 -2.63
CA LEU A 2 -1.09 3.13 -3.66
C LEU A 2 -0.45 3.97 -4.81
N LYS A 3 0.41 4.99 -4.62
CA LYS A 3 1.03 5.70 -5.79
C LYS A 3 2.47 5.31 -6.11
N GLU A 4 3.30 5.09 -5.10
CA GLU A 4 4.70 4.65 -5.30
C GLU A 4 4.79 3.16 -5.67
N SER A 5 3.76 2.39 -5.34
CA SER A 5 3.59 0.97 -5.71
C SER A 5 2.92 0.78 -7.09
N GLY A 6 2.86 1.82 -7.94
CA GLY A 6 2.42 1.71 -9.34
C GLY A 6 0.92 1.50 -9.62
N ARG A 7 0.03 1.57 -8.61
CA ARG A 7 -1.41 1.33 -8.83
C ARG A 7 -2.12 2.57 -9.36
N SER A 8 -3.10 2.35 -10.25
CA SER A 8 -3.95 3.41 -10.79
C SER A 8 -4.94 3.96 -9.74
N SER A 9 -5.36 5.22 -9.86
CA SER A 9 -6.39 5.82 -8.98
C SER A 9 -7.67 4.98 -8.91
N GLU A 10 -8.04 4.32 -9.99
CA GLU A 10 -9.19 3.42 -10.10
C GLU A 10 -9.02 2.14 -9.27
N ASP A 11 -7.84 1.54 -9.24
CA ASP A 11 -7.58 0.35 -8.42
C ASP A 11 -7.61 0.69 -6.93
N ILE A 12 -7.09 1.87 -6.60
CA ILE A 12 -7.12 2.44 -5.26
C ILE A 12 -8.56 2.68 -4.81
N ALA A 13 -9.36 3.28 -5.70
CA ALA A 13 -10.77 3.56 -5.48
C ALA A 13 -11.58 2.30 -5.17
N LYS A 14 -11.34 1.20 -5.91
CA LYS A 14 -12.00 -0.09 -5.68
C LYS A 14 -11.69 -0.66 -4.30
N VAL A 15 -10.42 -0.63 -3.88
CA VAL A 15 -10.00 -1.14 -2.55
C VAL A 15 -10.61 -0.31 -1.42
N LEU A 16 -10.65 1.01 -1.59
CA LEU A 16 -11.14 1.93 -0.55
C LEU A 16 -12.66 2.15 -0.60
N GLY A 17 -13.36 1.66 -1.63
CA GLY A 17 -14.81 1.87 -1.80
C GLY A 17 -15.21 3.32 -2.04
N ILE A 18 -14.33 4.14 -2.62
CA ILE A 18 -14.57 5.57 -2.90
C ILE A 18 -14.35 5.90 -4.38
N SER A 19 -14.73 7.09 -4.84
CA SER A 19 -14.48 7.49 -6.24
C SER A 19 -13.00 7.76 -6.53
N GLY A 20 -12.55 7.51 -7.76
CA GLY A 20 -11.19 7.86 -8.21
C GLY A 20 -10.86 9.35 -8.08
N SER A 21 -11.85 10.23 -8.23
CA SER A 21 -11.71 11.68 -7.99
C SER A 21 -11.43 12.00 -6.51
N SER A 22 -12.05 11.27 -5.58
CA SER A 22 -11.81 11.40 -4.13
C SER A 22 -10.40 10.93 -3.77
N VAL A 23 -9.96 9.81 -4.34
CA VAL A 23 -8.58 9.31 -4.20
C VAL A 23 -7.58 10.36 -4.66
N SER A 24 -7.77 10.91 -5.88
CA SER A 24 -6.85 11.90 -6.47
C SER A 24 -6.75 13.16 -5.61
N THR A 25 -7.89 13.63 -5.09
CA THR A 25 -7.95 14.79 -4.19
C THR A 25 -7.27 14.51 -2.85
N MET A 26 -7.45 13.31 -2.29
CA MET A 26 -6.82 12.91 -1.04
C MET A 26 -5.29 12.83 -1.20
N LEU A 27 -4.83 12.24 -2.30
CA LEU A 27 -3.41 12.10 -2.63
C LEU A 27 -2.72 13.47 -2.79
N ALA A 28 -3.37 14.40 -3.49
CA ALA A 28 -2.87 15.77 -3.66
C ALA A 28 -2.79 16.51 -2.31
N ARG A 29 -3.85 16.41 -1.48
CA ARG A 29 -3.87 17.02 -0.14
C ARG A 29 -2.82 16.40 0.79
N ALA A 30 -2.62 15.08 0.72
CA ALA A 30 -1.60 14.39 1.49
C ALA A 30 -0.21 14.94 1.18
N LYS A 31 0.12 15.06 -0.12
CA LYS A 31 1.40 15.64 -0.58
C LYS A 31 1.58 17.08 -0.11
N THR A 32 0.57 17.94 -0.25
CA THR A 32 0.66 19.36 0.14
C THR A 32 0.87 19.54 1.65
N LYS A 33 0.28 18.66 2.47
CA LYS A 33 0.41 18.72 3.93
C LYS A 33 1.68 18.00 4.45
N GLY A 34 2.54 17.51 3.56
CA GLY A 34 3.76 16.79 3.95
C GLY A 34 3.50 15.41 4.54
N TYR A 35 2.31 14.84 4.36
CA TYR A 35 2.07 13.46 4.75
C TYR A 35 2.87 12.53 3.85
N GLN A 36 3.57 11.58 4.46
CA GLN A 36 4.26 10.51 3.73
C GLN A 36 3.23 9.48 3.26
N ILE A 37 3.25 9.20 1.96
CA ILE A 37 2.42 8.14 1.37
C ILE A 37 3.24 6.85 1.45
N ILE A 38 3.10 6.11 2.54
CA ILE A 38 3.84 4.84 2.72
C ILE A 38 3.26 3.80 1.78
N GLY A 39 3.99 3.38 0.75
CA GLY A 39 3.70 2.15 -0.03
C GLY A 39 4.01 0.90 0.80
N ILE A 40 3.10 -0.07 0.86
CA ILE A 40 3.45 -1.42 1.34
C ILE A 40 3.57 -2.24 0.06
N ILE A 41 4.79 -2.65 -0.25
CA ILE A 41 5.12 -3.52 -1.39
C ILE A 41 5.24 -4.91 -0.80
N GLN A 42 4.65 -5.91 -1.45
CA GLN A 42 4.77 -7.28 -0.98
C GLN A 42 6.15 -7.83 -1.37
N ASP A 43 6.78 -8.61 -0.49
CA ASP A 43 8.17 -9.08 -0.67
C ASP A 43 8.38 -9.84 -1.99
N HIS A 44 7.37 -10.60 -2.44
CA HIS A 44 7.39 -11.32 -3.71
C HIS A 44 7.46 -10.39 -4.95
N GLU A 45 6.96 -9.15 -4.86
CA GLU A 45 7.06 -8.16 -5.95
C GLU A 45 8.49 -7.59 -6.08
N LEU A 46 9.31 -7.71 -5.03
CA LEU A 46 10.71 -7.26 -5.00
C LEU A 46 11.72 -8.39 -5.25
N GLY A 47 11.23 -9.63 -5.48
CA GLY A 47 12.11 -10.80 -5.57
C GLY A 47 12.82 -11.13 -4.26
N LEU A 48 12.37 -10.54 -3.15
CA LEU A 48 12.89 -10.76 -1.82
C LEU A 48 12.16 -11.97 -1.23
N ASN A 49 12.51 -13.17 -1.66
CA ASN A 49 12.07 -14.38 -0.97
C ASN A 49 12.86 -14.51 0.35
N TYR A 50 12.43 -13.78 1.37
CA TYR A 50 12.82 -14.12 2.73
C TYR A 50 12.12 -15.44 3.07
N PRO A 51 12.85 -16.48 3.52
CA PRO A 51 12.20 -17.57 4.24
C PRO A 51 11.43 -16.89 5.36
N LEU A 52 10.10 -17.04 5.36
CA LEU A 52 9.34 -16.81 6.56
C LEU A 52 9.95 -17.80 7.55
N GLU A 53 10.76 -17.32 8.49
CA GLU A 53 11.04 -18.08 9.70
C GLU A 53 9.64 -18.30 10.28
N ASP A 54 9.13 -19.52 10.10
CA ASP A 54 7.92 -19.95 10.79
C ASP A 54 8.11 -19.56 12.25
N ASP A 55 7.17 -18.76 12.78
CA ASP A 55 7.03 -18.52 14.22
C ASP A 55 6.68 -19.86 14.89
N GLU A 56 7.61 -20.81 14.90
CA GLU A 56 7.68 -21.88 15.88
C GLU A 56 8.16 -21.24 17.18
N GLU A 57 7.20 -20.83 18.03
CA GLU A 57 7.10 -21.23 19.44
C GLU A 57 6.14 -20.31 20.22
N ASN A 58 4.93 -20.80 20.51
CA ASN A 58 4.66 -21.26 21.88
C ASN A 58 3.40 -22.14 21.93
N GLU A 59 3.68 -23.44 22.06
CA GLU A 59 2.78 -24.45 22.59
C GLU A 59 2.55 -24.19 24.09
N LYS A 60 1.28 -23.95 24.49
CA LYS A 60 0.63 -24.49 25.70
C LYS A 60 -0.84 -24.13 25.79
#